data_AF-A0A2V8C625-F1
#
_entry.id   AF-A0A2V8C625-F1
#
_cell.length_a   1.000
_cell.length_b   1.000
_cell.length_c   1.000
_cell.angle_alpha   90.00
_cell.angle_beta   90.00
_cell.angle_gamma   90.00
#
_symmetry.space_group_name_H-M   'P 1'
#
loop_
_entity.id
_entity.type
_entity.pdbx_description
1 polymer ?
#
loop_
_entity_poly.entity_id
_entity_poly.type
_entity_poly.pdbx_seq_one_letter_code
_entity_poly.pdbx_strand_id
1 'polypeptide(L)'
;MTLVITAAASADPIVITRDNRITSAIGKFTNASPREAIAQANDALVSTVMAPPGTSPGGATATLTSSIADPLHWFGAGTASTSWTGPAGSEYSTGASFNTAFQVTSPVSYLFNVNLAAASSGAFNTSRAEVDAFLIIETPTSSGPVFSFFLPPVSETNSSAGSRSFAGVLAPSNYHIFVNAGGRGLSSDQARAGSTTANFAFDFDFTPAGPTPAPTLEPASLLLLGTALAGVFAGNCRQ
;
A
#
# COMPACT_ATOMS: atom_id res chain seq x y z
N MET A 1 -30.62 -30.00 27.20
CA MET A 1 -30.72 -29.33 25.90
C MET A 1 -29.38 -28.65 25.66
N THR A 2 -28.52 -29.24 24.84
CA THR A 2 -27.13 -28.79 24.66
C THR A 2 -27.09 -27.91 23.41
N LEU A 3 -26.79 -26.62 23.59
CA LEU A 3 -26.65 -25.68 22.49
C LEU A 3 -25.27 -25.89 21.85
N VAL A 4 -25.23 -26.56 20.70
CA VAL A 4 -24.01 -26.68 19.89
C VAL A 4 -23.90 -25.40 19.06
N ILE A 5 -23.00 -24.51 19.46
CA ILE A 5 -22.63 -23.35 18.65
C ILE A 5 -21.54 -23.84 17.69
N THR A 6 -21.93 -24.17 16.46
CA THR A 6 -20.97 -24.32 15.37
C THR A 6 -20.46 -22.93 15.00
N ALA A 7 -19.32 -22.55 15.55
CA ALA A 7 -18.55 -21.43 15.02
C ALA A 7 -18.09 -21.84 13.61
N ALA A 8 -18.72 -21.27 12.58
CA ALA A 8 -18.18 -21.36 11.23
C ALA A 8 -16.78 -20.72 11.26
N ALA A 9 -15.78 -21.42 10.74
CA ALA A 9 -14.47 -20.81 10.53
C ALA A 9 -14.68 -19.61 9.60
N SER A 10 -14.57 -18.40 10.14
CA SER A 10 -14.63 -17.19 9.33
C SER A 10 -13.42 -17.21 8.41
N ALA A 11 -13.66 -17.22 7.10
CA ALA A 11 -12.59 -17.00 6.14
C ALA A 11 -11.97 -15.62 6.41
N ASP A 12 -10.67 -15.50 6.12
CA ASP A 12 -10.00 -14.21 6.16
C ASP A 12 -10.75 -13.23 5.24
N PRO A 13 -11.12 -12.03 5.73
CA PRO A 13 -11.84 -11.08 4.90
C PRO A 13 -10.98 -10.54 3.76
N ILE A 14 -9.66 -10.76 3.77
CA ILE A 14 -8.71 -10.30 2.75
C ILE A 14 -8.06 -11.47 2.03
N VAL A 15 -8.13 -11.45 0.70
CA VAL A 15 -7.53 -12.45 -0.17
C VAL A 15 -6.60 -11.77 -1.16
N ILE A 16 -5.30 -12.08 -1.14
CA ILE A 16 -4.35 -11.60 -2.15
C ILE A 16 -4.70 -12.21 -3.51
N THR A 17 -4.91 -11.37 -4.51
CA THR A 17 -5.22 -11.81 -5.88
C THR A 17 -4.06 -11.61 -6.83
N ARG A 18 -3.13 -10.69 -6.52
CA ARG A 18 -1.90 -10.48 -7.29
C ARG A 18 -0.80 -9.89 -6.42
N ASP A 19 0.38 -10.51 -6.44
CA ASP A 19 1.62 -9.95 -5.91
C ASP A 19 2.51 -9.50 -7.07
N ASN A 20 2.69 -8.18 -7.19
CA ASN A 20 3.51 -7.53 -8.22
C ASN A 20 4.64 -6.70 -7.58
N ARG A 21 5.03 -7.00 -6.33
CA ARG A 21 6.13 -6.33 -5.66
C ARG A 21 7.40 -6.45 -6.49
N ILE A 22 8.06 -5.32 -6.74
CA ILE A 22 9.17 -5.24 -7.70
C ILE A 22 10.23 -4.22 -7.25
N THR A 23 11.48 -4.53 -7.58
CA THR A 23 12.56 -3.54 -7.66
C THR A 23 13.18 -3.59 -9.04
N SER A 24 13.65 -2.44 -9.52
CA SER A 24 14.33 -2.32 -10.81
C SER A 24 15.47 -1.31 -10.72
N ALA A 25 16.59 -1.63 -11.35
CA ALA A 25 17.72 -0.72 -11.54
C ALA A 25 18.19 -0.81 -12.99
N ILE A 26 18.32 0.33 -13.65
CA ILE A 26 18.70 0.44 -15.06
C ILE A 26 19.85 1.44 -15.18
N GLY A 27 20.87 1.07 -15.96
CA GLY A 27 21.96 1.95 -16.35
C GLY A 27 22.14 1.92 -17.86
N LYS A 28 22.15 3.08 -18.50
CA LYS A 28 22.55 3.25 -19.90
C LYS A 28 23.86 4.01 -19.93
N PHE A 29 24.75 3.67 -20.85
CA PHE A 29 26.12 4.20 -20.87
C PHE A 29 26.56 4.52 -22.30
N THR A 30 27.29 5.61 -22.47
CA THR A 30 28.02 5.89 -23.71
C THR A 30 29.11 4.85 -23.88
N ASN A 31 29.18 4.22 -25.06
CA ASN A 31 30.17 3.20 -25.43
C ASN A 31 30.11 1.89 -24.64
N ALA A 32 29.00 1.59 -23.95
CA ALA A 32 28.77 0.27 -23.35
C ALA A 32 27.30 -0.13 -23.46
N SER A 33 27.04 -1.44 -23.45
CA SER A 33 25.67 -1.97 -23.45
C SER A 33 24.92 -1.53 -22.19
N PRO A 34 23.61 -1.22 -22.30
CA PRO A 34 22.75 -1.01 -21.14
C PRO A 34 22.79 -2.21 -20.19
N ARG A 35 22.58 -1.94 -18.91
CA ARG A 35 22.49 -2.94 -17.85
C ARG A 35 21.18 -2.76 -17.11
N GLU A 36 20.58 -3.87 -16.75
CA GLU A 36 19.32 -3.91 -16.03
C GLU A 36 19.36 -5.02 -14.98
N ALA A 37 18.78 -4.74 -13.82
CA ALA A 37 18.51 -5.71 -12.78
C ALA A 37 17.05 -5.51 -12.35
N ILE A 38 16.29 -6.60 -12.32
CA ILE A 38 14.91 -6.63 -11.84
C ILE A 38 14.79 -7.79 -10.85
N ALA A 39 14.15 -7.55 -9.72
CA ALA A 39 13.73 -8.57 -8.77
C ALA A 39 12.24 -8.41 -8.47
N GLN A 40 11.52 -9.53 -8.41
CA GLN A 40 10.06 -9.58 -8.23
C GLN A 40 9.67 -10.63 -7.19
N ALA A 41 8.49 -10.46 -6.59
CA ALA A 41 7.77 -11.48 -5.82
C ALA A 41 8.58 -12.13 -4.67
N ASN A 42 9.01 -11.32 -3.70
CA ASN A 42 9.63 -11.77 -2.45
C ASN A 42 9.43 -10.70 -1.35
N ASP A 43 9.65 -11.09 -0.10
CA ASP A 43 9.63 -10.20 1.05
C ASP A 43 10.90 -9.34 1.15
N ALA A 44 12.00 -9.77 0.53
CA ALA A 44 13.22 -8.98 0.37
C ALA A 44 13.68 -8.97 -1.10
N LEU A 45 13.69 -7.79 -1.72
CA LEU A 45 14.10 -7.57 -3.10
C LEU A 45 15.22 -6.55 -3.16
N VAL A 46 16.22 -6.82 -4.01
CA VAL A 46 17.33 -5.92 -4.29
C VAL A 46 17.65 -5.96 -5.78
N SER A 47 17.74 -4.79 -6.41
CA SER A 47 18.20 -4.63 -7.78
C SER A 47 19.31 -3.59 -7.83
N THR A 48 20.46 -3.95 -8.39
CA THR A 48 21.63 -3.08 -8.46
C THR A 48 22.27 -3.12 -9.84
N VAL A 49 22.58 -1.95 -10.37
CA VAL A 49 23.40 -1.75 -11.56
C VAL A 49 24.51 -0.77 -11.23
N MET A 50 25.72 -1.10 -11.66
CA MET A 50 26.90 -0.24 -11.55
C MET A 50 27.47 0.07 -12.92
N ALA A 51 28.08 1.25 -13.05
CA ALA A 51 28.83 1.63 -14.24
C ALA A 51 29.89 0.58 -14.59
N PRO A 52 30.00 0.15 -15.86
CA PRO A 52 31.10 -0.70 -16.28
C PRO A 52 32.44 0.04 -16.20
N PRO A 53 33.56 -0.69 -16.03
CA PRO A 53 34.90 -0.11 -16.15
C PRO A 53 35.07 0.63 -17.48
N GLY A 54 35.73 1.80 -17.44
CA GLY A 54 35.96 2.62 -18.63
C GLY A 54 34.83 3.59 -18.98
N THR A 55 33.74 3.62 -18.22
CA THR A 55 32.66 4.63 -18.34
C THR A 55 32.61 5.58 -17.14
N SER A 56 31.81 6.65 -17.26
CA SER A 56 31.53 7.59 -16.17
C SER A 56 30.99 6.85 -14.93
N PRO A 57 31.64 6.98 -13.75
CA PRO A 57 31.22 6.27 -12.54
C PRO A 57 29.79 6.58 -12.13
N GLY A 58 29.11 5.60 -11.56
CA GLY A 58 27.76 5.74 -11.07
C GLY A 58 27.09 4.40 -10.82
N GLY A 59 25.84 4.48 -10.36
CA GLY A 59 25.05 3.31 -10.05
C GLY A 59 23.59 3.63 -9.79
N ALA A 60 22.81 2.56 -9.81
CA ALA A 60 21.39 2.51 -9.56
C ALA A 60 21.16 1.36 -8.58
N THR A 61 20.53 1.62 -7.44
CA THR A 61 20.13 0.58 -6.47
C THR A 61 18.69 0.82 -6.03
N ALA A 62 17.91 -0.26 -6.02
CA ALA A 62 16.58 -0.29 -5.46
C ALA A 62 16.44 -1.45 -4.47
N THR A 63 15.81 -1.22 -3.34
CA THR A 63 15.50 -2.24 -2.33
C THR A 63 14.04 -2.17 -1.92
N LEU A 64 13.46 -3.33 -1.62
CA LEU A 64 12.13 -3.43 -1.02
C LEU A 64 12.17 -4.54 0.03
N THR A 65 11.86 -4.20 1.27
CA THR A 65 11.57 -5.17 2.34
C THR A 65 10.12 -5.02 2.72
N SER A 66 9.32 -6.06 2.60
CA SER A 66 7.87 -6.00 2.84
C SER A 66 7.32 -7.37 3.20
N SER A 67 6.14 -7.44 3.80
CA SER A 67 5.44 -8.71 3.95
C SER A 67 3.94 -8.53 3.81
N ILE A 68 3.33 -9.55 3.22
CA ILE A 68 1.87 -9.73 3.09
C ILE A 68 1.43 -11.09 3.66
N ALA A 69 2.29 -11.72 4.47
CA ALA A 69 2.06 -13.06 5.00
C ALA A 69 0.95 -13.10 6.05
N ASP A 70 0.79 -12.02 6.83
CA ASP A 70 -0.39 -11.79 7.68
C ASP A 70 -1.40 -10.96 6.87
N PRO A 71 -2.55 -11.51 6.46
CA PRO A 71 -3.52 -10.77 5.66
C PRO A 71 -4.11 -9.56 6.39
N LEU A 72 -3.98 -9.47 7.72
CA LEU A 72 -4.49 -8.37 8.52
C LEU A 72 -3.45 -7.30 8.85
N HIS A 73 -2.16 -7.55 8.61
CA HIS A 73 -1.08 -6.60 8.91
C HIS A 73 0.00 -6.69 7.83
N TRP A 74 0.04 -5.70 6.96
CA TRP A 74 1.10 -5.57 5.95
C TRP A 74 2.04 -4.44 6.31
N PHE A 75 3.28 -4.60 5.91
CA PHE A 75 4.27 -3.54 6.04
C PHE A 75 5.19 -3.54 4.83
N GLY A 76 5.84 -2.41 4.60
CA GLY A 76 6.87 -2.32 3.58
C GLY A 76 7.73 -1.09 3.71
N ALA A 77 9.01 -1.26 3.44
CA ALA A 77 9.99 -0.20 3.32
C ALA A 77 10.75 -0.36 2.00
N GLY A 78 10.74 0.69 1.18
CA GLY A 78 11.38 0.70 -0.12
C GLY A 78 12.36 1.86 -0.25
N THR A 79 13.46 1.63 -0.96
CA THR A 79 14.40 2.69 -1.34
C THR A 79 14.76 2.59 -2.82
N ALA A 80 14.92 3.72 -3.47
CA ALA A 80 15.38 3.83 -4.85
C ALA A 80 16.41 4.96 -4.92
N SER A 81 17.64 4.61 -5.25
CA SER A 81 18.77 5.55 -5.26
C SER A 81 19.57 5.45 -6.55
N THR A 82 19.98 6.61 -7.06
CA THR A 82 20.94 6.69 -8.16
C THR A 82 22.09 7.60 -7.77
N SER A 83 23.27 7.33 -8.31
CA SER A 83 24.44 8.20 -8.21
C SER A 83 25.19 8.21 -9.53
N TRP A 84 25.81 9.34 -9.84
CA TRP A 84 26.60 9.48 -11.07
C TRP A 84 27.70 10.51 -10.88
N THR A 85 28.75 10.39 -11.68
CA THR A 85 29.89 11.31 -11.74
C THR A 85 30.45 11.33 -13.15
N GLY A 86 30.83 12.50 -13.63
CA GLY A 86 31.58 12.63 -14.88
C GLY A 86 30.77 13.25 -16.02
N PRO A 87 31.41 13.46 -17.19
CA PRO A 87 30.76 14.05 -18.34
C PRO A 87 29.67 13.12 -18.91
N ALA A 88 28.82 13.67 -19.79
CA ALA A 88 27.57 13.07 -20.22
C ALA A 88 27.75 11.71 -20.86
N GLY A 89 26.70 10.92 -20.76
CA GLY A 89 26.60 9.65 -21.47
C GLY A 89 25.97 8.54 -20.67
N SER A 90 25.80 8.74 -19.37
CA SER A 90 25.17 7.77 -18.49
C SER A 90 23.84 8.25 -17.94
N GLU A 91 22.82 7.40 -18.04
CA GLU A 91 21.50 7.55 -17.44
C GLU A 91 21.28 6.40 -16.46
N TYR A 92 20.81 6.74 -15.26
CA TYR A 92 20.46 5.78 -14.23
C TYR A 92 18.99 5.94 -13.89
N SER A 93 18.28 4.83 -13.74
CA SER A 93 16.89 4.83 -13.27
C SER A 93 16.70 3.70 -12.27
N THR A 94 15.94 3.99 -11.22
CA THR A 94 15.59 3.03 -10.18
C THR A 94 14.13 3.12 -9.79
N GLY A 95 13.59 2.00 -9.36
CA GLY A 95 12.23 1.88 -8.86
C GLY A 95 12.14 0.80 -7.79
N ALA A 96 11.47 1.10 -6.70
CA ALA A 96 11.02 0.13 -5.71
C ALA A 96 9.52 0.33 -5.53
N SER A 97 8.73 -0.72 -5.72
CA SER A 97 7.28 -0.62 -5.67
C SER A 97 6.69 -1.79 -4.89
N PHE A 98 5.98 -1.47 -3.81
CA PHE A 98 5.01 -2.36 -3.22
C PHE A 98 3.72 -2.26 -4.03
N ASN A 99 3.34 -3.35 -4.69
CA ASN A 99 2.26 -3.38 -5.66
C ASN A 99 1.48 -4.68 -5.48
N THR A 100 0.31 -4.59 -4.84
CA THR A 100 -0.47 -5.76 -4.44
C THR A 100 -1.94 -5.53 -4.72
N ALA A 101 -2.56 -6.45 -5.44
CA ALA A 101 -4.00 -6.48 -5.60
C ALA A 101 -4.60 -7.51 -4.63
N PHE A 102 -5.73 -7.17 -4.04
CA PHE A 102 -6.42 -8.00 -3.06
C PHE A 102 -7.93 -7.81 -3.14
N GLN A 103 -8.65 -8.83 -2.68
CA GLN A 103 -10.10 -8.83 -2.58
C GLN A 103 -10.51 -8.73 -1.11
N VAL A 104 -11.46 -7.84 -0.84
CA VAL A 104 -12.16 -7.77 0.45
C VAL A 104 -13.50 -8.50 0.30
N THR A 105 -13.76 -9.51 1.13
CA THR A 105 -14.96 -10.37 1.02
C THR A 105 -16.09 -9.95 1.97
N SER A 106 -15.75 -9.26 3.07
CA SER A 106 -16.69 -8.63 4.01
C SER A 106 -16.13 -7.27 4.44
N PRO A 107 -16.95 -6.31 4.92
CA PRO A 107 -16.44 -5.01 5.36
C PRO A 107 -15.30 -5.12 6.38
N VAL A 108 -14.22 -4.36 6.17
CA VAL A 108 -13.02 -4.38 7.01
C VAL A 108 -12.59 -2.96 7.35
N SER A 109 -12.39 -2.69 8.64
CA SER A 109 -11.75 -1.45 9.09
C SER A 109 -10.28 -1.45 8.74
N TYR A 110 -9.75 -0.30 8.38
CA TYR A 110 -8.32 -0.18 8.06
C TYR A 110 -7.67 1.05 8.66
N LEU A 111 -6.37 0.95 8.89
CA LEU A 111 -5.44 2.03 9.18
C LEU A 111 -4.19 1.86 8.32
N PHE A 112 -3.90 2.85 7.48
CA PHE A 112 -2.70 2.90 6.65
C PHE A 112 -1.85 4.09 7.07
N ASN A 113 -0.65 3.82 7.57
CA ASN A 113 0.35 4.82 7.93
C ASN A 113 1.47 4.79 6.90
N VAL A 114 1.87 5.94 6.39
CA VAL A 114 2.96 6.02 5.41
C VAL A 114 3.86 7.21 5.68
N ASN A 115 5.16 6.98 5.51
CA ASN A 115 6.21 7.97 5.49
C ASN A 115 6.86 7.96 4.10
N LEU A 116 6.91 9.13 3.46
CA LEU A 116 7.53 9.31 2.16
C LEU A 116 8.66 10.32 2.29
N ALA A 117 9.77 10.08 1.60
CA ALA A 117 10.82 11.07 1.44
C ALA A 117 11.51 10.93 0.08
N ALA A 118 11.87 12.08 -0.49
CA ALA A 118 12.61 12.17 -1.73
C ALA A 118 13.65 13.27 -1.62
N ALA A 119 14.83 13.05 -2.19
CA ALA A 119 15.91 14.00 -2.25
C ALA A 119 16.66 13.89 -3.58
N SER A 120 17.14 15.02 -4.06
CA SER A 120 18.03 15.12 -5.21
C SER A 120 19.15 16.09 -4.87
N SER A 121 20.35 15.82 -5.40
CA SER A 121 21.54 16.66 -5.24
C SER A 121 22.18 17.03 -6.60
N GLY A 122 21.47 16.78 -7.71
CA GLY A 122 21.95 17.13 -9.05
C GLY A 122 21.90 18.63 -9.31
N ALA A 123 22.78 19.12 -10.19
CA ALA A 123 22.75 20.52 -10.65
C ALA A 123 21.76 20.76 -11.81
N PHE A 124 21.00 19.74 -12.22
CA PHE A 124 20.12 19.77 -13.40
C PHE A 124 18.71 19.34 -13.04
N ASN A 125 17.72 20.07 -13.54
CA ASN A 125 16.29 19.77 -13.38
C ASN A 125 15.86 18.41 -13.97
N THR A 126 16.72 17.76 -14.77
CA THR A 126 16.45 16.46 -15.39
C THR A 126 16.62 15.28 -14.45
N SER A 127 17.36 15.47 -13.35
CA SER A 127 17.47 14.47 -12.27
C SER A 127 16.31 14.66 -11.30
N ARG A 128 15.63 13.56 -10.97
CA ARG A 128 14.38 13.60 -10.22
C ARG A 128 14.25 12.40 -9.29
N ALA A 129 13.80 12.65 -8.07
CA ALA A 129 13.30 11.64 -7.15
C ALA A 129 11.80 11.83 -6.95
N GLU A 130 11.07 10.72 -6.82
CA GLU A 130 9.62 10.73 -6.64
C GLU A 130 9.17 9.61 -5.71
N VAL A 131 8.10 9.89 -4.97
CA VAL A 131 7.50 8.96 -4.02
C VAL A 131 6.00 9.19 -3.96
N ASP A 132 5.26 8.10 -3.90
CA ASP A 132 3.81 8.12 -3.92
C ASP A 132 3.19 6.89 -3.26
N ALA A 133 1.99 7.06 -2.72
CA ALA A 133 1.19 5.99 -2.13
C ALA A 133 -0.29 6.20 -2.45
N PHE A 134 -0.96 5.19 -2.96
CA PHE A 134 -2.40 5.23 -3.18
C PHE A 134 -3.04 3.85 -3.08
N LEU A 135 -4.32 3.86 -2.70
CA LEU A 135 -5.21 2.71 -2.73
C LEU A 135 -6.36 3.04 -3.66
N ILE A 136 -6.61 2.18 -4.65
CA ILE A 136 -7.77 2.29 -5.53
C ILE A 136 -8.72 1.12 -5.31
N ILE A 137 -10.02 1.39 -5.52
CA ILE A 137 -11.02 0.34 -5.71
C ILE A 137 -11.09 0.01 -7.19
N GLU A 138 -11.05 -1.28 -7.52
CA GLU A 138 -11.18 -1.80 -8.87
C GLU A 138 -12.58 -2.42 -9.04
N THR A 139 -13.47 -1.71 -9.72
CA THR A 139 -14.78 -2.27 -10.10
C THR A 139 -14.86 -2.48 -11.61
N PRO A 140 -15.74 -3.37 -12.10
CA PRO A 140 -15.91 -3.60 -13.54
C PRO A 140 -16.27 -2.34 -14.34
N THR A 141 -16.84 -1.33 -13.69
CA THR A 141 -17.40 -0.13 -14.33
C THR A 141 -16.72 1.18 -13.93
N SER A 142 -15.86 1.17 -12.90
CA SER A 142 -15.14 2.35 -12.43
C SER A 142 -13.93 1.99 -11.57
N SER A 143 -12.91 2.85 -11.61
CA SER A 143 -11.83 2.87 -10.64
C SER A 143 -11.81 4.22 -9.94
N GLY A 144 -11.63 4.23 -8.62
CA GLY A 144 -11.56 5.47 -7.85
C GLY A 144 -10.54 5.37 -6.72
N PRO A 145 -9.89 6.48 -6.33
CA PRO A 145 -9.01 6.47 -5.17
C PRO A 145 -9.84 6.30 -3.89
N VAL A 146 -9.49 5.31 -3.08
CA VAL A 146 -9.89 5.25 -1.68
C VAL A 146 -9.10 6.30 -0.91
N PHE A 147 -7.79 6.35 -1.17
CA PHE A 147 -6.92 7.43 -0.71
C PHE A 147 -5.74 7.62 -1.66
N SER A 148 -5.09 8.78 -1.52
CA SER A 148 -3.86 9.06 -2.23
C SER A 148 -2.98 10.06 -1.48
N PHE A 149 -1.68 9.84 -1.48
CA PHE A 149 -0.66 10.72 -0.91
C PHE A 149 0.55 10.78 -1.84
N PHE A 150 0.86 11.99 -2.30
CA PHE A 150 1.95 12.25 -3.22
C PHE A 150 2.80 13.38 -2.65
N LEU A 151 4.12 13.22 -2.70
CA LEU A 151 5.01 14.37 -2.57
C LEU A 151 5.28 14.93 -3.97
N PRO A 152 5.36 16.27 -4.13
CA PRO A 152 5.83 16.86 -5.37
C PRO A 152 7.20 16.25 -5.73
N PRO A 153 7.42 15.88 -6.99
CA PRO A 153 8.71 15.35 -7.39
C PRO A 153 9.82 16.37 -7.12
N VAL A 154 10.94 15.90 -6.61
CA VAL A 154 12.07 16.77 -6.27
C VAL A 154 13.15 16.64 -7.33
N SER A 155 13.63 17.79 -7.78
CA SER A 155 14.73 17.91 -8.73
C SER A 155 15.78 18.87 -8.18
N GLU A 156 16.90 18.98 -8.89
CA GLU A 156 18.02 19.85 -8.49
C GLU A 156 18.56 19.48 -7.10
N THR A 157 19.04 20.46 -6.33
CA THR A 157 19.41 20.28 -4.91
C THR A 157 18.20 20.61 -4.05
N ASN A 158 17.35 19.61 -3.82
CA ASN A 158 16.12 19.78 -3.06
C ASN A 158 15.70 18.48 -2.39
N SER A 159 14.81 18.59 -1.41
CA SER A 159 14.26 17.46 -0.67
C SER A 159 12.83 17.74 -0.23
N SER A 160 12.03 16.68 -0.16
CA SER A 160 10.68 16.71 0.39
C SER A 160 10.49 15.46 1.24
N ALA A 161 9.81 15.61 2.37
CA ALA A 161 9.42 14.50 3.20
C ALA A 161 8.05 14.78 3.81
N GLY A 162 7.27 13.75 4.04
CA GLY A 162 5.96 13.88 4.63
C GLY A 162 5.40 12.54 5.08
N SER A 163 4.49 12.62 6.04
CA SER A 163 3.84 11.46 6.63
C SER A 163 2.34 11.66 6.60
N ARG A 164 1.59 10.56 6.43
CA ARG A 164 0.13 10.60 6.47
C ARG A 164 -0.46 9.30 6.99
N SER A 165 -1.60 9.43 7.65
CA SER A 165 -2.42 8.30 8.08
C SER A 165 -3.79 8.38 7.40
N PHE A 166 -4.27 7.24 6.93
CA PHE A 166 -5.60 7.08 6.36
C PHE A 166 -6.32 5.98 7.13
N ALA A 167 -7.57 6.23 7.51
CA ALA A 167 -8.38 5.25 8.21
C ALA A 167 -9.79 5.25 7.62
N GLY A 168 -10.44 4.09 7.68
CA GLY A 168 -11.80 3.95 7.18
C GLY A 168 -12.28 2.51 7.18
N VAL A 169 -13.27 2.24 6.34
CA VAL A 169 -13.82 0.90 6.13
C VAL A 169 -13.79 0.59 4.63
N LEU A 170 -13.19 -0.55 4.27
CA LEU A 170 -13.26 -1.09 2.92
C LEU A 170 -14.54 -1.92 2.80
N ALA A 171 -15.33 -1.64 1.77
CA ALA A 171 -16.48 -2.47 1.42
C ALA A 171 -16.01 -3.72 0.66
N PRO A 172 -16.84 -4.76 0.52
CA PRO A 172 -16.49 -5.91 -0.32
C PRO A 172 -16.24 -5.48 -1.77
N SER A 173 -15.01 -5.65 -2.25
CA SER A 173 -14.59 -5.31 -3.61
C SER A 173 -13.16 -5.78 -3.89
N ASN A 174 -12.66 -5.52 -5.10
CA ASN A 174 -11.25 -5.64 -5.42
C ASN A 174 -10.55 -4.31 -5.19
N TYR A 175 -9.34 -4.38 -4.68
CA TYR A 175 -8.52 -3.23 -4.34
C TYR A 175 -7.11 -3.42 -4.83
N HIS A 176 -6.44 -2.32 -5.13
CA HIS A 176 -5.05 -2.30 -5.54
C HIS A 176 -4.31 -1.23 -4.74
N ILE A 177 -3.32 -1.67 -3.96
CA ILE A 177 -2.43 -0.79 -3.20
C ILE A 177 -1.11 -0.65 -3.97
N PHE A 178 -0.66 0.59 -4.10
CA PHE A 178 0.61 0.93 -4.71
C PHE A 178 1.36 1.92 -3.82
N VAL A 179 2.57 1.57 -3.43
CA VAL A 179 3.51 2.44 -2.72
C VAL A 179 4.85 2.38 -3.45
N ASN A 180 5.36 3.53 -3.85
CA ASN A 180 6.44 3.61 -4.82
C ASN A 180 7.51 4.63 -4.45
N ALA A 181 8.74 4.27 -4.77
CA ALA A 181 9.91 5.13 -4.75
C ALA A 181 10.62 5.02 -6.11
N GLY A 182 10.82 6.16 -6.75
CA GLY A 182 11.47 6.27 -8.06
C GLY A 182 12.64 7.25 -8.04
N GLY A 183 13.69 6.91 -8.78
CA GLY A 183 14.87 7.75 -8.95
C GLY A 183 15.32 7.78 -10.40
N ARG A 184 15.73 8.96 -10.88
CA ARG A 184 16.36 9.12 -12.19
C ARG A 184 17.52 10.10 -12.11
N GLY A 185 18.69 9.64 -12.56
CA GLY A 185 19.92 10.41 -12.63
C GLY A 185 20.45 10.52 -14.05
N LEU A 186 20.90 11.70 -14.43
CA LEU A 186 21.55 11.95 -15.72
C LEU A 186 22.89 12.64 -15.51
N SER A 187 23.94 12.02 -16.03
CA SER A 187 25.21 12.71 -16.22
C SER A 187 25.08 13.78 -17.30
N SER A 188 25.69 14.94 -17.09
CA SER A 188 25.70 16.05 -18.05
C SER A 188 27.09 16.21 -18.65
N ASP A 189 27.24 16.99 -19.73
CA ASP A 189 28.50 17.16 -20.46
C ASP A 189 29.64 17.72 -19.57
N GLN A 190 29.28 18.26 -18.41
CA GLN A 190 30.22 18.72 -17.39
C GLN A 190 30.47 17.61 -16.38
N ALA A 191 31.73 17.44 -15.95
CA ALA A 191 32.10 16.50 -14.90
C ALA A 191 31.51 16.91 -13.54
N ARG A 192 30.22 16.63 -13.33
CA ARG A 192 29.48 16.89 -12.10
C ARG A 192 28.99 15.59 -11.50
N ALA A 193 28.96 15.58 -10.18
CA ALA A 193 28.34 14.51 -9.42
C ALA A 193 26.90 14.88 -9.08
N GLY A 194 26.06 13.86 -8.90
CA GLY A 194 24.72 14.02 -8.38
C GLY A 194 24.19 12.68 -7.89
N SER A 195 23.11 12.77 -7.12
CA SER A 195 22.36 11.61 -6.66
C SER A 195 20.87 11.93 -6.58
N THR A 196 20.05 10.90 -6.70
CA THR A 196 18.64 10.94 -6.33
C THR A 196 18.39 9.83 -5.33
N THR A 197 17.57 10.08 -4.32
CA THR A 197 17.09 9.06 -3.39
C THR A 197 15.61 9.28 -3.14
N ALA A 198 14.84 8.22 -3.25
CA ALA A 198 13.45 8.15 -2.89
C ALA A 198 13.27 6.99 -1.92
N ASN A 199 12.47 7.17 -0.89
CA ASN A 199 12.17 6.11 0.07
C ASN A 199 10.76 6.22 0.61
N PHE A 200 10.19 5.07 0.94
CA PHE A 200 8.93 4.97 1.65
C PHE A 200 9.04 3.96 2.79
N ALA A 201 8.20 4.13 3.80
CA ALA A 201 7.90 3.10 4.79
C ALA A 201 6.41 3.18 5.11
N PHE A 202 5.73 2.04 5.20
CA PHE A 202 4.32 1.99 5.55
C PHE A 202 3.99 0.79 6.44
N ASP A 203 2.89 0.95 7.16
CA ASP A 203 2.17 -0.09 7.89
C ASP A 203 0.69 -0.03 7.46
N PHE A 204 0.09 -1.18 7.20
CA PHE A 204 -1.28 -1.32 6.74
C PHE A 204 -2.01 -2.38 7.55
N ASP A 205 -2.83 -1.92 8.48
CA ASP A 205 -3.57 -2.77 9.40
C ASP A 205 -5.04 -2.85 8.99
N PHE A 206 -5.59 -4.05 9.04
CA PHE A 206 -6.96 -4.39 8.66
C PHE A 206 -7.76 -4.98 9.83
N THR A 207 -7.35 -4.66 11.05
CA THR A 207 -8.03 -5.18 12.23
C THR A 207 -9.48 -4.68 12.24
N PRO A 208 -10.48 -5.58 12.33
CA PRO A 208 -11.84 -5.17 12.61
C PRO A 208 -11.79 -4.34 13.89
N ALA A 209 -12.42 -3.16 13.90
CA ALA A 209 -12.79 -2.59 15.17
C ALA A 209 -13.56 -3.70 15.89
N GLY A 210 -12.98 -4.26 16.95
CA GLY A 210 -13.64 -5.32 17.71
C GLY A 210 -15.06 -4.85 18.00
N PRO A 211 -16.07 -5.73 18.00
CA PRO A 211 -17.41 -5.31 18.37
C PRO A 211 -17.26 -4.61 19.71
N THR A 212 -17.49 -3.29 19.74
CA THR A 212 -17.80 -2.62 20.99
C THR A 212 -18.86 -3.52 21.60
N PRO A 213 -18.63 -4.14 22.79
CA PRO A 213 -19.59 -5.08 23.33
C PRO A 213 -20.93 -4.39 23.27
N ALA A 214 -21.85 -4.95 22.48
CA ALA A 214 -23.19 -4.42 22.38
C ALA A 214 -23.67 -4.25 23.83
N PRO A 215 -24.24 -3.09 24.21
CA PRO A 215 -24.73 -2.92 25.57
C PRO A 215 -25.62 -4.13 25.86
N THR A 216 -25.25 -4.90 26.87
CA THR A 216 -25.95 -6.11 27.29
C THR A 216 -27.43 -5.76 27.34
N LEU A 217 -28.21 -6.27 26.37
CA LEU A 217 -29.66 -6.18 26.41
C LEU A 217 -30.05 -7.03 27.62
N GLU A 218 -30.33 -6.38 28.75
CA GLU A 218 -30.95 -7.07 29.88
C GLU A 218 -32.23 -7.74 29.38
N PRO A 219 -32.48 -9.00 29.76
CA PRO A 219 -33.64 -9.72 29.28
C PRO A 219 -34.90 -8.95 29.67
N ALA A 220 -35.71 -8.63 28.67
CA ALA A 220 -37.06 -8.15 28.85
C ALA A 220 -37.75 -9.03 29.90
N SER A 221 -38.06 -8.44 31.04
CA SER A 221 -38.97 -9.05 32.00
C SER A 221 -40.35 -9.11 31.36
N LEU A 222 -40.62 -10.20 30.65
CA LEU A 222 -41.94 -10.65 30.24
C LEU A 222 -42.75 -10.93 31.50
N LEU A 223 -43.35 -9.90 32.08
CA LEU A 223 -44.42 -10.06 33.07
C LEU A 223 -45.72 -10.36 32.32
N LEU A 224 -45.93 -11.63 31.97
CA LEU A 224 -47.19 -12.11 31.41
C LEU A 224 -47.59 -13.41 32.12
N LEU A 225 -48.50 -13.32 33.10
CA LEU A 225 -49.76 -14.08 33.21
C LEU A 225 -50.28 -14.06 34.65
N GLY A 226 -51.49 -13.51 34.82
CA GLY A 226 -52.36 -13.74 35.98
C GLY A 226 -53.79 -13.84 35.48
N THR A 227 -54.17 -15.01 34.99
CA THR A 227 -55.53 -15.37 34.56
C THR A 227 -56.46 -15.56 35.77
N ALA A 228 -57.68 -15.02 35.71
CA ALA A 228 -58.82 -15.55 36.47
C ALA A 228 -60.09 -15.55 35.59
N LEU A 229 -60.63 -16.74 35.39
CA LEU A 229 -61.87 -17.09 34.68
C LEU A 229 -63.07 -17.03 35.63
N ALA A 230 -64.22 -16.50 35.16
CA ALA A 230 -65.62 -16.89 35.42
C ALA A 230 -66.54 -15.68 35.11
N GLY A 231 -67.67 -15.72 34.41
CA GLY A 231 -68.43 -16.76 33.73
C GLY A 231 -69.81 -16.18 33.35
N VAL A 232 -70.23 -16.44 32.11
CA VAL A 232 -71.60 -16.76 31.62
C VAL A 232 -72.77 -15.77 31.88
N PHE A 233 -73.39 -15.22 30.82
CA PHE A 233 -74.72 -15.59 30.28
C PHE A 233 -75.30 -14.55 29.28
N ALA A 234 -75.75 -15.09 28.14
CA ALA A 234 -76.86 -14.66 27.24
C ALA A 234 -76.85 -13.24 26.66
N GLY A 235 -77.28 -12.94 25.43
CA GLY A 235 -78.07 -13.65 24.42
C GLY A 235 -78.51 -12.61 23.39
N ASN A 236 -78.68 -13.02 22.14
CA ASN A 236 -78.98 -12.20 20.96
C ASN A 236 -80.16 -11.23 21.10
N CYS A 237 -80.13 -10.09 20.38
CA CYS A 237 -81.09 -9.77 19.33
C CYS A 237 -80.79 -8.46 18.58
N ARG A 238 -81.06 -8.49 17.26
CA ARG A 238 -81.13 -7.35 16.33
C ARG A 238 -82.34 -6.45 16.63
N GLN A 239 -82.20 -5.15 16.43
CA GLN A 239 -82.85 -4.39 15.34
C GLN A 239 -82.11 -3.09 15.10
#